data_AF-A0A9D5NLY7-F1
#
_entry.id   AF-A0A9D5NLY7-F1
#
_cell.length_a   1.000
_cell.length_b   1.000
_cell.length_c   1.000
_cell.angle_alpha   90.00
_cell.angle_beta   90.00
_cell.angle_gamma   90.00
#
_symmetry.space_group_name_H-M   'P 1'
#
loop_
_entity.id
_entity.type
_entity.pdbx_description
1 polymer ?
#
loop_
_entity_poly.entity_id
_entity_poly.type
_entity_poly.pdbx_seq_one_letter_code
_entity_poly.pdbx_strand_id
1 'polypeptide(L)'
;MKKRILDYCINAIKKNSDTQYDDEKLAEIRYGLEAIYLTITKLIIVFAVAIILKIFKEMIIIMLLYNVLRITGFGIHAKKSWMCLVSSLIIFIGCPFLAIYVTIPTILKVIICGLCVASFYLYAPADTEKHPLVHPRKRALYRGFTVVFSLIYTFICLYTTNTFISNAILCALLIEVGMVLPISYKIFKLPYNNYKNYVFKN
;
A
#
# COMPACT_ATOMS: atom_id res chain seq x y z
N MET A 1 -5.47 -3.58 26.19
CA MET A 1 -4.23 -2.80 25.98
C MET A 1 -4.44 -1.56 25.11
N LYS A 2 -4.95 -1.69 23.86
CA LYS A 2 -5.24 -0.57 22.93
C LYS A 2 -5.85 0.68 23.60
N LYS A 3 -7.03 0.53 24.23
CA LYS A 3 -7.75 1.65 24.85
C LYS A 3 -6.89 2.43 25.86
N ARG A 4 -6.17 1.71 26.74
CA ARG A 4 -5.29 2.32 27.74
C ARG A 4 -4.18 3.17 27.11
N ILE A 5 -3.56 2.66 26.05
CA ILE A 5 -2.49 3.38 25.33
C ILE A 5 -3.05 4.63 24.65
N LEU A 6 -4.20 4.52 23.97
CA LEU A 6 -4.83 5.67 23.30
C LEU A 6 -5.27 6.74 24.31
N ASP A 7 -5.90 6.34 25.41
CA ASP A 7 -6.32 7.26 26.47
C ASP A 7 -5.12 7.97 27.10
N TYR A 8 -4.01 7.24 27.33
CA TYR A 8 -2.75 7.82 27.80
C TYR A 8 -2.21 8.88 26.82
N CYS A 9 -2.11 8.55 25.53
CA CYS A 9 -1.60 9.48 24.52
C CYS A 9 -2.47 10.74 24.41
N ILE A 10 -3.80 10.60 24.43
CA ILE A 10 -4.73 11.74 24.37
C ILE A 10 -4.59 12.62 25.62
N ASN A 11 -4.49 12.02 26.81
CA ASN A 11 -4.29 12.77 28.04
C ASN A 11 -2.94 13.50 28.05
N ALA A 12 -1.89 12.86 27.52
CA ALA A 12 -0.58 13.49 27.38
C ALA A 12 -0.62 14.68 26.40
N ILE A 13 -1.35 14.58 25.29
CA ILE A 13 -1.53 15.69 24.35
C ILE A 13 -2.26 16.84 25.04
N LYS A 14 -3.42 16.59 25.68
CA LYS A 14 -4.19 17.61 26.41
C LYS A 14 -3.37 18.33 27.47
N LYS A 15 -2.45 17.62 28.14
CA LYS A 15 -1.62 18.17 29.21
C LYS A 15 -0.47 19.05 28.70
N ASN A 16 0.09 18.73 27.53
CA ASN A 16 1.32 19.36 27.02
C ASN A 16 1.08 20.29 25.82
N SER A 17 -0.16 20.47 25.37
CA SER A 17 -0.50 21.41 24.31
C SER A 17 -1.02 22.72 24.89
N ASP A 18 -0.43 23.85 24.50
CA ASP A 18 -0.97 25.19 24.80
C ASP A 18 -2.27 25.47 24.02
N THR A 19 -2.60 24.62 23.04
CA THR A 19 -3.83 24.66 22.26
C THR A 19 -4.97 23.94 22.96
N GLN A 20 -6.11 24.59 23.15
CA GLN A 20 -7.36 23.92 23.49
C GLN A 20 -7.93 23.27 22.22
N TYR A 21 -7.91 21.93 22.18
CA TYR A 21 -8.58 21.17 21.13
C TYR A 21 -10.05 20.98 21.49
N ASP A 22 -10.93 21.23 20.52
CA ASP A 22 -12.32 20.83 20.63
C ASP A 22 -12.47 19.30 20.56
N ASP A 23 -13.66 18.80 20.90
CA ASP A 23 -13.93 17.36 20.93
C ASP A 23 -13.82 16.72 19.54
N GLU A 24 -14.11 17.46 18.48
CA GLU A 24 -13.98 17.00 17.10
C GLU A 24 -12.51 16.75 16.74
N LYS A 25 -11.63 17.70 17.04
CA LYS A 25 -10.20 17.58 16.77
C LYS A 25 -9.56 16.49 17.63
N LEU A 26 -9.99 16.35 18.87
CA LEU A 26 -9.55 15.24 19.73
C LEU A 26 -9.98 13.87 19.18
N ALA A 27 -11.18 13.77 18.62
CA ALA A 27 -11.65 12.55 17.96
C ALA A 27 -10.83 12.24 16.70
N GLU A 28 -10.49 13.24 15.89
CA GLU A 28 -9.63 13.10 14.71
C GLU A 28 -8.23 12.59 15.10
N ILE A 29 -7.62 13.21 16.13
CA ILE A 29 -6.31 12.79 16.67
C ILE A 29 -6.39 11.34 17.18
N ARG A 30 -7.43 11.01 17.93
CA ARG A 30 -7.64 9.65 18.46
C ARG A 30 -7.76 8.62 17.33
N TYR A 31 -8.45 8.95 16.24
CA TYR A 31 -8.55 8.09 15.07
C TYR A 31 -7.19 7.87 14.41
N GLY A 32 -6.38 8.93 14.25
CA GLY A 32 -5.01 8.83 13.74
C GLY A 32 -4.11 7.95 14.61
N LEU A 33 -4.17 8.13 15.94
CA LEU A 33 -3.42 7.30 16.89
C LEU A 33 -3.85 5.83 16.84
N GLU A 34 -5.16 5.56 16.67
CA GLU A 34 -5.66 4.20 16.51
C GLU A 34 -5.12 3.56 15.22
N ALA A 35 -5.08 4.30 14.11
CA ALA A 35 -4.52 3.81 12.85
C ALA A 35 -3.02 3.48 12.99
N ILE A 36 -2.24 4.32 13.68
CA ILE A 36 -0.82 4.08 13.97
C ILE A 36 -0.66 2.83 14.84
N TYR A 37 -1.42 2.71 15.93
CA TYR A 37 -1.37 1.55 16.83
C TYR A 37 -1.64 0.24 16.08
N LEU A 38 -2.68 0.22 15.25
CA LEU A 38 -3.04 -0.95 14.45
C LEU A 38 -1.97 -1.28 13.42
N THR A 39 -1.32 -0.28 12.83
CA THR A 39 -0.23 -0.47 11.86
C THR A 39 1.01 -1.06 12.52
N ILE A 40 1.46 -0.48 13.63
CA ILE A 40 2.61 -1.00 14.41
C ILE A 40 2.36 -2.44 14.84
N THR A 41 1.18 -2.73 15.39
CA THR A 41 0.82 -4.09 15.83
C THR A 41 0.91 -5.10 14.69
N LYS A 42 0.44 -4.76 13.48
CA LYS A 42 0.53 -5.65 12.32
C LYS A 42 1.97 -5.84 11.85
N LEU A 43 2.75 -4.76 11.81
CA LEU A 43 4.16 -4.83 11.41
C LEU A 43 4.96 -5.75 12.34
N ILE A 44 4.73 -5.66 13.66
CA ILE A 44 5.36 -6.57 14.63
C ILE A 44 5.05 -8.03 14.28
N ILE A 45 3.79 -8.36 13.97
CA ILE A 45 3.40 -9.73 13.63
C ILE A 45 4.06 -10.19 12.32
N VAL A 46 3.99 -9.38 11.26
CA VAL A 46 4.60 -9.72 9.96
C VAL A 46 6.12 -9.89 10.08
N PHE A 47 6.78 -9.01 10.83
CA PHE A 47 8.22 -9.04 11.04
C PHE A 47 8.63 -10.26 11.86
N ALA A 48 7.89 -10.58 12.93
CA ALA A 48 8.16 -11.76 13.74
C ALA A 48 8.09 -13.04 12.90
N VAL A 49 7.06 -13.19 12.07
CA VAL A 49 6.92 -14.34 11.16
C VAL A 49 8.07 -14.39 10.15
N ALA A 50 8.43 -13.26 9.53
CA ALA A 50 9.52 -13.20 8.56
C ALA A 50 10.89 -13.54 9.18
N ILE A 51 11.14 -13.14 10.43
CA ILE A 51 12.37 -13.49 11.18
C ILE A 51 12.41 -14.99 11.48
N ILE A 52 11.31 -15.57 11.98
CA ILE A 52 11.20 -17.01 12.26
C ILE A 52 11.48 -17.82 10.99
N LEU A 53 10.96 -17.37 9.86
CA LEU A 53 11.15 -17.99 8.54
C LEU A 53 12.48 -17.64 7.87
N LYS A 54 13.32 -16.80 8.49
CA LYS A 54 14.64 -16.36 7.98
C LYS A 54 14.60 -15.66 6.61
N ILE A 55 13.49 -14.97 6.31
CA ILE A 55 13.27 -14.20 5.06
C ILE A 55 13.11 -12.69 5.32
N PHE A 56 13.59 -12.22 6.47
CA PHE A 56 13.34 -10.86 6.93
C PHE A 56 13.88 -9.80 5.95
N LYS A 57 15.08 -10.00 5.39
CA LYS A 57 15.70 -9.05 4.46
C LYS A 57 14.91 -8.96 3.16
N GLU A 58 14.47 -10.10 2.65
CA GLU A 58 13.73 -10.25 1.41
C GLU A 58 12.33 -9.62 1.52
N MET A 59 11.67 -9.86 2.65
CA MET A 59 10.40 -9.23 2.99
C MET A 59 10.51 -7.70 3.04
N ILE A 60 11.54 -7.15 3.69
CA ILE A 60 11.76 -5.70 3.76
C ILE A 60 11.96 -5.11 2.36
N ILE A 61 12.75 -5.75 1.50
CA ILE A 61 12.99 -5.28 0.13
C ILE A 61 11.67 -5.22 -0.66
N ILE A 62 10.88 -6.30 -0.67
CA ILE A 62 9.59 -6.32 -1.37
C ILE A 62 8.63 -5.29 -0.81
N MET A 63 8.59 -5.14 0.53
CA MET A 63 7.75 -4.16 1.19
C MET A 63 8.12 -2.73 0.77
N LEU A 64 9.40 -2.38 0.71
CA LEU A 64 9.84 -1.06 0.27
C LEU A 64 9.49 -0.80 -1.21
N LEU A 65 9.78 -1.75 -2.09
CA LEU A 65 9.45 -1.65 -3.52
C LEU A 65 7.95 -1.43 -3.75
N TYR A 66 7.12 -2.24 -3.08
CA TYR A 66 5.67 -2.09 -3.15
C TYR A 66 5.20 -0.72 -2.63
N ASN A 67 5.73 -0.26 -1.49
CA ASN A 67 5.29 0.99 -0.89
C ASN A 67 5.62 2.24 -1.73
N VAL A 68 6.73 2.23 -2.47
CA VAL A 68 7.06 3.34 -3.41
C VAL A 68 5.96 3.50 -4.46
N LEU A 69 5.49 2.39 -5.04
CA LEU A 69 4.36 2.43 -5.98
C LEU A 69 3.09 2.86 -5.24
N ARG A 70 2.78 2.23 -4.10
CA ARG A 70 1.56 2.46 -3.32
C ARG A 70 1.32 3.91 -2.90
N ILE A 71 2.38 4.64 -2.56
CA ILE A 71 2.28 6.07 -2.18
C ILE A 71 1.67 6.90 -3.31
N THR A 72 1.89 6.52 -4.56
CA THR A 72 1.41 7.25 -5.74
C THR A 72 0.24 6.55 -6.45
N GLY A 73 0.16 5.22 -6.40
CA GLY A 73 -0.92 4.44 -7.03
C GLY A 73 -2.20 4.38 -6.20
N PHE A 74 -2.10 4.62 -4.88
CA PHE A 74 -3.21 4.46 -3.93
C PHE A 74 -3.80 3.04 -4.05
N GLY A 75 -5.10 2.85 -3.84
CA GLY A 75 -5.78 1.59 -4.04
C GLY A 75 -6.60 1.14 -2.83
N ILE A 76 -7.16 -0.07 -2.93
CA ILE A 76 -8.10 -0.58 -1.94
C ILE A 76 -7.51 -0.61 -0.53
N HIS A 77 -8.36 -0.40 0.46
CA HIS A 77 -8.09 -0.70 1.85
C HIS A 77 -9.16 -1.67 2.37
N ALA A 78 -8.74 -2.72 3.08
CA ALA A 78 -9.66 -3.68 3.63
C ALA A 78 -10.58 -3.03 4.69
N LYS A 79 -11.86 -3.40 4.70
CA LYS A 79 -12.85 -2.88 5.67
C LYS A 79 -12.49 -3.19 7.12
N LYS A 80 -11.90 -4.37 7.35
CA LYS A 80 -11.57 -4.86 8.69
C LYS A 80 -10.05 -5.01 8.86
N SER A 81 -9.56 -4.65 10.04
CA SER A 81 -8.13 -4.67 10.36
C SER A 81 -7.51 -6.07 10.25
N TRP A 82 -8.24 -7.12 10.64
CA TRP A 82 -7.75 -8.51 10.55
C TRP A 82 -7.60 -9.00 9.11
N MET A 83 -8.47 -8.56 8.20
CA MET A 83 -8.37 -8.92 6.77
C MET A 83 -7.08 -8.36 6.18
N CYS A 84 -6.73 -7.13 6.57
CA CYS A 84 -5.45 -6.50 6.21
C CYS A 84 -4.26 -7.28 6.78
N LEU A 85 -4.33 -7.75 8.03
CA LEU A 85 -3.26 -8.58 8.60
C LEU A 85 -3.07 -9.88 7.80
N VAL A 86 -4.16 -10.58 7.50
CA VAL A 86 -4.11 -11.82 6.71
C VAL A 86 -3.54 -11.57 5.31
N SER A 87 -4.02 -10.54 4.61
CA SER A 87 -3.50 -10.21 3.28
C SER A 87 -2.03 -9.78 3.33
N SER A 88 -1.62 -9.01 4.36
CA SER A 88 -0.23 -8.61 4.55
C SER A 88 0.67 -9.81 4.82
N LEU A 89 0.22 -10.80 5.61
CA LEU A 89 0.98 -12.04 5.81
C LEU A 89 1.10 -12.83 4.51
N ILE A 90 0.01 -13.00 3.75
CA ILE A 90 0.05 -13.71 2.47
C ILE A 90 1.04 -13.04 1.50
N ILE A 91 0.97 -11.72 1.37
CA ILE A 91 1.82 -10.96 0.45
C ILE A 91 3.27 -10.91 0.93
N PHE A 92 3.51 -10.44 2.16
CA PHE A 92 4.87 -10.18 2.67
C PHE A 92 5.59 -11.41 3.20
N ILE A 93 4.94 -12.58 3.23
CA ILE A 93 5.61 -13.87 3.44
C ILE A 93 5.64 -14.69 2.14
N GLY A 94 4.54 -14.72 1.39
CA GLY A 94 4.44 -15.48 0.14
C GLY A 94 5.31 -14.92 -0.99
N CYS A 95 5.28 -13.60 -1.23
CA CYS A 95 6.07 -12.99 -2.30
C CYS A 95 7.59 -13.15 -2.10
N PRO A 96 8.18 -13.01 -0.90
CA PRO A 96 9.58 -13.35 -0.68
C PRO A 96 9.94 -14.77 -1.11
N PHE A 97 9.14 -15.78 -0.73
CA PHE A 97 9.40 -17.15 -1.13
C PHE A 97 9.31 -17.34 -2.65
N LEU A 98 8.30 -16.75 -3.29
CA LEU A 98 8.20 -16.76 -4.75
C LEU A 98 9.42 -16.09 -5.39
N ALA A 99 9.87 -14.96 -4.84
CA ALA A 99 11.00 -14.21 -5.39
C ALA A 99 12.33 -14.96 -5.26
N ILE A 100 12.51 -15.75 -4.20
CA ILE A 100 13.72 -16.56 -3.96
C ILE A 100 13.73 -17.80 -4.87
N TYR A 101 12.61 -18.52 -4.96
CA TYR A 101 12.60 -19.89 -5.52
C TYR A 101 12.11 -20.01 -6.97
N VAL A 102 11.40 -19.01 -7.49
CA VAL A 102 10.82 -19.09 -8.85
C VAL A 102 11.76 -18.43 -9.86
N THR A 103 12.04 -19.11 -10.97
CA THR A 103 12.72 -18.51 -12.11
C THR A 103 11.69 -18.20 -13.20
N ILE A 104 11.60 -16.92 -13.57
CA ILE A 104 10.66 -16.45 -14.59
C ILE A 104 11.44 -16.18 -15.89
N PRO A 105 11.05 -16.79 -17.03
CA PRO A 105 11.63 -16.48 -18.33
C PRO A 105 11.49 -15.00 -18.69
N THR A 106 12.52 -14.41 -19.31
CA THR A 106 12.53 -12.97 -19.67
C THR A 106 11.32 -12.56 -20.51
N ILE A 107 10.86 -13.42 -21.43
CA ILE A 107 9.67 -13.14 -22.24
C ILE A 107 8.41 -12.94 -21.39
N LEU A 108 8.22 -13.75 -20.35
CA LEU A 108 7.09 -13.60 -19.43
C LEU A 108 7.24 -12.34 -18.57
N LYS A 109 8.46 -11.99 -18.16
CA LYS A 109 8.73 -10.74 -17.44
C LYS A 109 8.32 -9.53 -18.27
N VAL A 110 8.69 -9.50 -19.55
CA VAL A 110 8.32 -8.41 -20.48
C VAL A 110 6.81 -8.27 -20.58
N ILE A 111 6.10 -9.39 -20.78
CA ILE A 111 4.62 -9.40 -20.87
C ILE A 111 4.00 -8.88 -19.57
N ILE A 112 4.42 -9.41 -18.42
CA ILE A 112 3.88 -9.02 -17.11
C ILE A 112 4.14 -7.53 -16.84
N CYS A 113 5.37 -7.05 -17.03
CA CYS A 113 5.71 -5.64 -16.84
C CYS A 113 4.87 -4.73 -17.75
N GLY A 114 4.72 -5.09 -19.03
CA GLY A 114 3.88 -4.35 -19.97
C GLY A 114 2.42 -4.24 -19.52
N LEU A 115 1.83 -5.36 -19.08
CA LEU A 115 0.48 -5.37 -18.52
C LEU A 115 0.35 -4.54 -17.25
N CYS A 116 1.36 -4.55 -16.37
CA CYS A 116 1.39 -3.74 -15.16
C CYS A 116 1.43 -2.24 -15.48
N VAL A 117 2.34 -1.80 -16.35
CA VAL A 117 2.45 -0.40 -16.77
C VAL A 117 1.15 0.09 -17.42
N ALA A 118 0.56 -0.72 -18.31
CA ALA A 118 -0.74 -0.40 -18.92
C ALA A 118 -1.85 -0.28 -17.86
N SER A 119 -1.88 -1.19 -16.88
CA SER A 119 -2.84 -1.14 -15.77
C SER A 119 -2.68 0.13 -14.93
N PHE A 120 -1.45 0.55 -14.61
CA PHE A 120 -1.23 1.79 -13.88
C PHE A 120 -1.64 3.02 -14.67
N TYR A 121 -1.35 3.07 -15.97
CA TYR A 121 -1.79 4.17 -16.82
C TYR A 121 -3.32 4.33 -16.84
N LEU A 122 -4.04 3.21 -16.90
CA LEU A 122 -5.50 3.20 -17.00
C LEU A 122 -6.19 3.43 -15.64
N TYR A 123 -5.72 2.75 -14.59
CA TYR A 123 -6.46 2.59 -13.34
C TYR A 123 -5.86 3.34 -12.14
N ALA A 124 -4.59 3.75 -12.20
CA ALA A 124 -3.99 4.53 -11.12
C ALA A 124 -4.23 6.06 -11.30
N PRO A 125 -4.24 6.83 -10.20
CA PRO A 125 -4.41 6.36 -8.84
C PRO A 125 -5.86 5.95 -8.59
N ALA A 126 -6.05 4.94 -7.74
CA ALA A 126 -7.36 4.44 -7.34
C ALA A 126 -7.69 4.90 -5.91
N ASP A 127 -8.71 5.72 -5.75
CA ASP A 127 -9.07 6.31 -4.47
C ASP A 127 -10.05 5.45 -3.65
N THR A 128 -10.20 5.80 -2.36
CA THR A 128 -11.15 5.11 -1.48
C THR A 128 -12.22 6.06 -0.97
N GLU A 129 -13.35 5.50 -0.53
CA GLU A 129 -14.45 6.26 0.07
C GLU A 129 -14.01 7.16 1.23
N LYS A 130 -13.07 6.67 2.06
CA LYS A 130 -12.53 7.41 3.21
C LYS A 130 -11.50 8.48 2.83
N HIS A 131 -10.95 8.39 1.62
CA HIS A 131 -9.91 9.29 1.14
C HIS A 131 -10.06 9.51 -0.38
N PRO A 132 -11.13 10.21 -0.81
CA PRO A 132 -11.40 10.46 -2.21
C PRO A 132 -10.38 11.46 -2.77
N LEU A 133 -9.83 11.16 -3.94
CA LEU A 133 -8.81 12.02 -4.57
C LEU A 133 -9.48 12.96 -5.57
N VAL A 134 -10.19 13.97 -5.04
CA VAL A 134 -11.09 14.85 -5.81
C VAL A 134 -10.35 15.78 -6.77
N HIS A 135 -9.15 16.26 -6.40
CA HIS A 135 -8.46 17.29 -7.19
C HIS A 135 -7.82 16.70 -8.47
N PRO A 136 -8.26 17.12 -9.68
CA PRO A 136 -7.83 16.50 -10.93
C PRO A 136 -6.34 16.67 -11.22
N ARG A 137 -5.73 17.82 -10.86
CA ARG A 137 -4.29 18.04 -11.07
C ARG A 137 -3.43 17.10 -10.22
N LYS A 138 -3.78 16.93 -8.94
CA LYS A 138 -3.13 15.96 -8.05
C LYS A 138 -3.28 14.53 -8.58
N ARG A 139 -4.46 14.18 -9.08
CA ARG A 139 -4.71 12.86 -9.66
C ARG A 139 -3.86 12.57 -10.89
N ALA A 140 -3.74 13.52 -11.80
CA ALA A 140 -2.86 13.41 -12.96
C ALA A 140 -1.37 13.31 -12.56
N LEU A 141 -0.95 14.10 -11.57
CA LEU A 141 0.42 14.06 -11.04
C LEU A 141 0.77 12.67 -10.45
N TYR A 142 -0.08 12.14 -9.58
CA TYR A 142 0.14 10.83 -8.96
C TYR A 142 0.10 9.68 -9.98
N ARG A 143 -0.78 9.76 -10.99
CA ARG A 143 -0.74 8.83 -12.13
C ARG A 143 0.61 8.88 -12.83
N GLY A 144 1.10 10.08 -13.15
CA GLY A 144 2.41 10.29 -13.76
C GLY A 144 3.53 9.64 -12.95
N PHE A 145 3.58 9.90 -11.65
CA PHE A 145 4.57 9.28 -10.77
C PHE A 145 4.47 7.76 -10.71
N THR A 146 3.26 7.19 -10.60
CA THR A 146 3.06 5.74 -10.58
C THR A 146 3.60 5.09 -11.85
N VAL A 147 3.28 5.68 -13.01
CA VAL A 147 3.75 5.19 -14.32
C VAL A 147 5.26 5.32 -14.42
N VAL A 148 5.86 6.46 -14.06
CA VAL A 148 7.32 6.66 -14.09
C VAL A 148 8.03 5.65 -13.20
N PHE A 149 7.58 5.45 -11.95
CA PHE A 149 8.18 4.45 -11.07
C PHE A 149 8.03 3.02 -11.64
N SER A 150 6.88 2.69 -12.23
CA SER A 150 6.68 1.39 -12.87
C SER A 150 7.58 1.15 -14.08
N LEU A 151 7.91 2.20 -14.86
CA LEU A 151 8.84 2.13 -15.97
C LEU A 151 10.28 1.94 -15.49
N ILE A 152 10.69 2.68 -14.45
CA ILE A 152 12.00 2.50 -13.79
C ILE A 152 12.13 1.07 -13.27
N TYR A 153 11.09 0.56 -12.62
CA TYR A 153 11.05 -0.81 -12.10
C TYR A 153 11.11 -1.84 -13.22
N THR A 154 10.38 -1.62 -14.31
CA THR A 154 10.43 -2.48 -15.49
C THR A 154 11.84 -2.53 -16.07
N PHE A 155 12.51 -1.39 -16.21
CA PHE A 155 13.89 -1.32 -16.67
C PHE A 155 14.82 -2.14 -15.74
N ILE A 156 14.79 -1.90 -14.44
CA ILE A 156 15.63 -2.64 -13.48
C ILE A 156 15.32 -4.14 -13.52
N CYS A 157 14.04 -4.51 -13.59
CA CYS A 157 13.59 -5.90 -13.63
C CYS A 157 14.13 -6.68 -14.83
N LEU A 158 14.23 -6.04 -16.01
CA LEU A 158 14.64 -6.69 -17.25
C LEU A 158 16.17 -6.75 -17.43
N TYR A 159 16.90 -5.77 -16.87
CA TYR A 159 18.36 -5.66 -17.05
C TYR A 159 19.18 -6.12 -15.84
N THR A 160 18.57 -6.34 -14.67
CA THR A 160 19.30 -6.86 -13.51
C THR A 160 19.71 -8.32 -13.70
N THR A 161 20.93 -8.66 -13.29
CA THR A 161 21.42 -10.05 -13.22
C THR A 161 20.95 -10.77 -11.95
N ASN A 162 20.42 -10.04 -10.96
CA ASN A 162 19.95 -10.61 -9.71
C ASN A 162 18.49 -11.09 -9.85
N THR A 163 18.31 -12.41 -9.95
CA THR A 163 16.99 -13.06 -10.08
C THR A 163 16.01 -12.66 -8.97
N PHE A 164 16.49 -12.59 -7.72
CA PHE A 164 15.65 -12.20 -6.60
C PHE A 164 15.13 -10.76 -6.76
N ILE A 165 16.00 -9.80 -7.11
CA ILE A 165 15.58 -8.40 -7.30
C ILE A 165 14.59 -8.28 -8.45
N SER A 166 14.84 -8.96 -9.56
CA SER A 166 13.92 -9.02 -10.71
C SER A 166 12.54 -9.52 -10.28
N ASN A 167 12.47 -10.62 -9.54
CA ASN A 167 11.21 -11.18 -9.07
C ASN A 167 10.53 -10.35 -7.97
N ALA A 168 11.32 -9.73 -7.08
CA ALA A 168 10.81 -8.83 -6.05
C ALA A 168 10.11 -7.61 -6.66
N ILE A 169 10.69 -7.05 -7.72
CA ILE A 169 10.07 -5.97 -8.51
C ILE A 169 8.77 -6.45 -9.17
N LEU A 170 8.76 -7.64 -9.80
CA LEU A 170 7.54 -8.21 -10.37
C LEU A 170 6.44 -8.38 -9.34
N CYS A 171 6.78 -8.89 -8.14
CA CYS A 171 5.84 -8.98 -7.03
C CYS A 171 5.29 -7.60 -6.67
N ALA A 172 6.15 -6.59 -6.48
CA ALA A 172 5.72 -5.23 -6.14
C ALA A 172 4.77 -4.63 -7.18
N LEU A 173 5.07 -4.79 -8.47
CA LEU A 173 4.21 -4.36 -9.58
C LEU A 173 2.86 -5.07 -9.53
N LEU A 174 2.85 -6.40 -9.42
CA LEU A 174 1.62 -7.20 -9.41
C LEU A 174 0.73 -6.92 -8.20
N ILE A 175 1.34 -6.76 -7.01
CA ILE A 175 0.61 -6.41 -5.79
C ILE A 175 -0.11 -5.07 -6.00
N GLU A 176 0.60 -4.05 -6.48
CA GLU A 176 0.01 -2.72 -6.67
C GLU A 176 -1.03 -2.70 -7.81
N VAL A 177 -0.83 -3.46 -8.89
CA VAL A 177 -1.88 -3.65 -9.90
C VAL A 177 -3.14 -4.22 -9.25
N GLY A 178 -2.99 -5.25 -8.42
CA GLY A 178 -4.08 -5.81 -7.62
C GLY A 178 -4.74 -4.79 -6.70
N MET A 179 -4.04 -3.74 -6.27
CA MET A 179 -4.61 -2.69 -5.43
C MET A 179 -5.46 -1.67 -6.19
N VAL A 180 -5.10 -1.37 -7.45
CA VAL A 180 -5.74 -0.30 -8.23
C VAL A 180 -6.85 -0.78 -9.18
N LEU A 181 -6.87 -2.07 -9.50
CA LEU A 181 -7.83 -2.63 -10.45
C LEU A 181 -9.28 -2.57 -9.95
N PRO A 182 -10.26 -2.21 -10.81
CA PRO A 182 -11.67 -2.19 -10.46
C PRO A 182 -12.21 -3.53 -9.95
N ILE A 183 -11.68 -4.65 -10.46
CA ILE A 183 -12.10 -6.00 -10.06
C ILE A 183 -11.84 -6.25 -8.58
N SER A 184 -10.73 -5.72 -8.04
CA SER A 184 -10.39 -5.84 -6.63
C SER A 184 -11.42 -5.12 -5.77
N TYR A 185 -11.81 -3.90 -6.14
CA TYR A 185 -12.90 -3.18 -5.45
C TYR A 185 -14.21 -3.97 -5.47
N LYS A 186 -14.55 -4.61 -6.59
CA LYS A 186 -15.74 -5.47 -6.73
C LYS A 186 -15.68 -6.70 -5.80
N ILE A 187 -14.55 -7.41 -5.76
CA ILE A 187 -14.34 -8.57 -4.87
C ILE A 187 -14.52 -8.17 -3.40
N PHE A 188 -13.98 -7.02 -3.00
CA PHE A 188 -14.07 -6.53 -1.63
C PHE A 188 -15.39 -5.78 -1.32
N LYS A 189 -16.32 -5.69 -2.28
CA LYS A 189 -17.59 -4.94 -2.18
C LYS A 189 -17.36 -3.49 -1.72
N LEU A 190 -16.43 -2.81 -2.38
CA LEU A 190 -16.05 -1.42 -2.14
C LEU A 190 -16.41 -0.55 -3.36
N PRO A 191 -16.77 0.72 -3.15
CA PRO A 191 -17.02 1.67 -4.25
C PRO A 191 -15.71 2.08 -4.93
N TYR A 192 -15.77 2.33 -6.25
CA TYR A 192 -14.63 2.68 -7.09
C TYR A 192 -14.84 4.04 -7.76
N ASN A 193 -13.76 4.76 -8.07
CA ASN A 193 -13.80 6.14 -8.59
C ASN A 193 -14.61 7.09 -7.69
N ASN A 194 -14.31 7.08 -6.40
CA ASN A 194 -15.09 7.79 -5.38
C ASN A 194 -15.09 9.31 -5.60
N TYR A 195 -14.02 9.87 -6.15
CA TYR A 195 -13.89 11.28 -6.54
C TYR A 195 -15.02 11.77 -7.46
N LYS A 196 -15.66 10.90 -8.24
CA LYS A 196 -16.77 11.29 -9.13
C LYS A 196 -18.02 11.74 -8.37
N ASN A 197 -18.16 11.35 -7.11
CA ASN A 197 -19.29 11.72 -6.26
C ASN A 197 -19.13 13.13 -5.64
N TYR A 198 -18.00 13.81 -5.88
CA TYR A 198 -17.69 15.10 -5.30
C TYR A 198 -17.59 16.18 -6.39
N VAL A 199 -18.19 17.34 -6.15
CA VAL A 199 -18.01 18.53 -6.99
C VAL A 199 -16.76 19.26 -6.53
N PHE A 200 -15.76 19.39 -7.41
CA PHE A 200 -14.58 20.19 -7.11
C PHE A 200 -14.95 21.68 -7.10
N LYS A 201 -14.84 22.32 -5.94
CA LYS A 201 -14.90 23.78 -5.80
C LYS A 201 -13.46 24.30 -5.81
N ASN A 202 -13.16 25.20 -6.76
CA ASN A 202 -11.84 25.84 -6.94
C ASN A 202 -11.44 26.68 -5.74
#